data_AF-A0A2D4TTZ0-F1
#
_entry.id   AF-A0A2D4TTZ0-F1
#
_cell.length_a   1.000
_cell.length_b   1.000
_cell.length_c   1.000
_cell.angle_alpha   90.00
_cell.angle_beta   90.00
_cell.angle_gamma   90.00
#
_symmetry.space_group_name_H-M   'P 1'
#
loop_
_entity.id
_entity.type
_entity.pdbx_description
1 polymer ?
#
loop_
_entity_poly.entity_id
_entity_poly.type
_entity_poly.pdbx_seq_one_letter_code
_entity_poly.pdbx_strand_id
1 'polypeptide(L)'
;GWSGEQLNLTFEDKNLDRSELEGWITLDIAEKLFAKMNTTYGEMKTKALSKDFQPVAMNGMKLSSNMANSIRTTDSHNVVGYVEGSEAPEEFVLIMGHWDHMGVDTSLEGDQIYNGAVDNATGTAAVMHIAESFSKRAPKRSVAFIAVTAEESGLLGSAYLAEYAPFEYGNVIGGLNLDAFPAIGKAKDITIVGYGASELEAVLDRHASAEGKYLAPDKVPERGYFYRSDHINFAKRGIPMIYADPGVDLVNGGMEKGLALGNNYTANDYHKPSDEVRDDWDWEGIEQDLGIFTNFIDDLANSGEYPNWYMKSEFRAIRDESRNN
;
A
#
# COMPACT_ATOMS: atom_id res chain seq x y z
N GLY A 1 7.07 16.57 10.55
CA GLY A 1 8.39 15.96 10.80
C GLY A 1 8.21 14.81 11.76
N TRP A 2 9.08 13.79 11.69
CA TRP A 2 9.05 12.52 12.44
C TRP A 2 9.31 12.69 13.96
N SER A 3 8.62 13.63 14.59
CA SER A 3 8.82 14.08 15.97
C SER A 3 7.53 14.04 16.79
N GLY A 4 6.51 13.35 16.29
CA GLY A 4 5.25 13.08 16.99
C GLY A 4 5.24 11.70 17.63
N GLU A 5 4.11 11.37 18.24
CA GLU A 5 3.85 10.02 18.75
C GLU A 5 4.05 8.98 17.64
N GLN A 6 4.70 7.87 17.99
CA GLN A 6 4.94 6.76 17.06
C GLN A 6 4.02 5.61 17.44
N LEU A 7 3.07 5.28 16.56
CA LEU A 7 2.21 4.11 16.77
C LEU A 7 2.96 2.86 16.34
N ASN A 8 2.71 1.76 17.06
CA ASN A 8 3.22 0.44 16.73
C ASN A 8 2.17 -0.58 17.16
N LEU A 9 2.15 -1.73 16.47
CA LEU A 9 1.43 -2.89 16.97
C LEU A 9 2.00 -3.30 18.33
N THR A 10 1.13 -3.73 19.23
CA THR A 10 1.54 -4.33 20.50
C THR A 10 1.42 -5.83 20.37
N PHE A 11 2.55 -6.53 20.31
CA PHE A 11 2.59 -8.00 20.33
C PHE A 11 2.52 -8.54 21.77
N GLU A 12 2.34 -9.86 21.93
CA GLU A 12 2.19 -10.50 23.24
C GLU A 12 3.37 -10.23 24.20
N ASP A 13 4.58 -10.12 23.66
CA ASP A 13 5.80 -9.84 24.40
C ASP A 13 5.98 -8.34 24.73
N LYS A 14 5.04 -7.49 24.31
CA LYS A 14 5.09 -6.02 24.39
C LYS A 14 6.28 -5.42 23.65
N ASN A 15 6.66 -6.02 22.52
CA ASN A 15 7.74 -5.57 21.64
C ASN A 15 9.11 -5.54 22.34
N LEU A 16 9.34 -6.45 23.29
CA LEU A 16 10.61 -6.55 24.03
C LEU A 16 11.73 -7.16 23.17
N ASP A 17 11.38 -7.82 22.08
CA ASP A 17 12.30 -8.34 21.07
C ASP A 17 12.90 -7.26 20.14
N ARG A 18 12.34 -6.05 20.14
CA ARG A 18 12.79 -4.94 19.30
C ARG A 18 14.12 -4.34 19.76
N SER A 19 14.74 -3.60 18.83
CA SER A 19 15.94 -2.80 19.11
C SER A 19 15.68 -1.82 20.27
N GLU A 20 16.59 -1.79 21.25
CA GLU A 20 16.50 -0.87 22.40
C GLU A 20 16.53 0.61 21.97
N LEU A 21 17.15 0.91 20.82
CA LEU A 21 17.24 2.25 20.23
C LEU A 21 17.30 2.16 18.70
N GLU A 22 16.39 2.85 18.04
CA GLU A 22 16.39 3.09 16.59
C GLU A 22 16.53 4.59 16.34
N GLY A 23 17.31 4.99 15.32
CA GLY A 23 17.49 6.41 15.02
C GLY A 23 18.32 6.67 13.78
N TRP A 24 18.27 7.91 13.32
CA TRP A 24 18.99 8.39 12.16
C TRP A 24 20.07 9.39 12.58
N ILE A 25 21.21 9.36 11.91
CA ILE A 25 22.24 10.40 12.02
C ILE A 25 22.34 11.16 10.70
N THR A 26 22.72 12.42 10.77
CA THR A 26 22.98 13.23 9.58
C THR A 26 24.28 12.79 8.90
N LEU A 27 24.41 13.09 7.61
CA LEU A 27 25.60 12.74 6.82
C LEU A 27 26.89 13.28 7.46
N ASP A 28 26.89 14.52 7.96
CA ASP A 28 28.07 15.11 8.59
C ASP A 28 28.48 14.39 9.89
N ILE A 29 27.52 13.82 10.63
CA ILE A 29 27.79 12.99 11.80
C ILE A 29 28.34 11.62 11.37
N ALA A 30 27.76 11.01 10.34
CA ALA A 30 28.24 9.75 9.78
C ALA A 30 29.70 9.87 9.29
N GLU A 31 30.05 10.95 8.60
CA GLU A 31 31.42 11.22 8.15
C GLU A 31 32.40 11.35 9.32
N LYS A 32 32.02 12.05 10.41
CA LYS A 32 32.83 12.15 11.62
C LYS A 32 33.04 10.80 12.31
N LEU A 33 32.01 9.94 12.33
CA LEU A 33 32.10 8.59 12.88
C LEU A 33 33.04 7.72 12.03
N PHE A 34 32.85 7.69 10.72
CA PHE A 34 33.73 6.91 9.84
C PHE A 34 35.18 7.39 9.89
N ALA A 35 35.43 8.70 9.97
CA ALA A 35 36.78 9.23 10.12
C ALA A 35 37.49 8.67 11.38
N LYS A 36 36.77 8.49 12.49
CA LYS A 36 37.32 7.86 13.71
C LYS A 36 37.65 6.37 13.55
N MET A 37 37.03 5.71 12.57
CA MET A 37 37.35 4.34 12.17
C MET A 37 38.49 4.28 11.13
N ASN A 38 39.14 5.41 10.83
CA ASN A 38 40.13 5.55 9.76
C ASN A 38 39.59 5.15 8.38
N THR A 39 38.34 5.50 8.09
CA THR A 39 37.69 5.30 6.79
C THR A 39 36.85 6.52 6.43
N THR A 40 36.23 6.51 5.25
CA THR A 40 35.33 7.57 4.81
C THR A 40 33.92 7.05 4.57
N TYR A 41 32.94 7.96 4.57
CA TYR A 41 31.59 7.64 4.14
C TYR A 41 31.58 7.03 2.72
N GLY A 42 32.36 7.58 1.79
CA GLY A 42 32.44 7.09 0.41
C GLY A 42 32.96 5.65 0.31
N GLU A 43 33.99 5.30 1.07
CA GLU A 43 34.52 3.94 1.15
C GLU A 43 33.50 2.97 1.73
N MET A 44 32.85 3.33 2.84
CA MET A 44 31.86 2.48 3.49
C MET A 44 30.61 2.32 2.63
N LYS A 45 30.13 3.39 2.00
CA LYS A 45 29.06 3.34 1.01
C LYS A 45 29.41 2.40 -0.14
N THR A 46 30.62 2.49 -0.69
CA THR A 46 31.08 1.61 -1.77
C THR A 46 31.10 0.14 -1.33
N LYS A 47 31.56 -0.16 -0.11
CA LYS A 47 31.51 -1.53 0.44
C LYS A 47 30.08 -2.04 0.60
N ALA A 48 29.16 -1.18 1.07
CA ALA A 48 27.76 -1.52 1.29
C ALA A 48 26.98 -1.85 0.01
N LEU A 49 27.50 -1.47 -1.17
CA LEU A 49 26.89 -1.83 -2.46
C LEU A 49 27.16 -3.30 -2.86
N SER A 50 28.05 -4.01 -2.15
CA SER A 50 28.33 -5.42 -2.43
C SER A 50 27.26 -6.32 -1.81
N LYS A 51 26.81 -7.34 -2.56
CA LYS A 51 25.96 -8.42 -2.03
C LYS A 51 26.63 -9.23 -0.92
N ASP A 52 27.96 -9.21 -0.86
CA ASP A 52 28.76 -9.91 0.14
C ASP A 52 29.13 -9.01 1.33
N PHE A 53 28.53 -7.81 1.44
CA PHE A 53 28.81 -6.90 2.54
C PHE A 53 28.61 -7.58 3.90
N GLN A 54 29.55 -7.33 4.81
CA GLN A 54 29.46 -7.75 6.20
C GLN A 54 29.51 -6.51 7.10
N PRO A 55 28.73 -6.48 8.20
CA PRO A 55 28.75 -5.37 9.14
C PRO A 55 30.17 -5.10 9.67
N VAL A 56 30.55 -3.82 9.73
CA VAL A 56 31.86 -3.39 10.26
C VAL A 56 31.70 -2.92 11.69
N ALA A 57 32.38 -3.58 12.63
CA ALA A 57 32.37 -3.18 14.04
C ALA A 57 33.00 -1.79 14.24
N MET A 58 32.29 -0.89 14.92
CA MET A 58 32.78 0.44 15.30
C MET A 58 33.66 0.38 16.56
N ASN A 59 34.80 -0.31 16.45
CA ASN A 59 35.70 -0.57 17.58
C ASN A 59 36.13 0.73 18.29
N GLY A 60 36.09 0.73 19.62
CA GLY A 60 36.49 1.89 20.44
C GLY A 60 35.41 2.97 20.57
N MET A 61 34.22 2.76 20.01
CA MET A 61 33.07 3.63 20.21
C MET A 61 32.09 3.03 21.21
N LYS A 62 31.46 3.88 22.00
CA LYS A 62 30.35 3.53 22.88
C LYS A 62 29.23 4.55 22.65
N LEU A 63 28.00 4.06 22.57
CA LEU A 63 26.82 4.90 22.58
C LEU A 63 26.29 4.94 24.01
N SER A 64 26.03 6.14 24.52
CA SER A 64 25.27 6.36 25.74
C SER A 64 24.09 7.23 25.36
N SER A 65 22.89 6.76 25.62
CA SER A 65 21.65 7.48 25.37
C SER A 65 20.75 7.38 26.61
N ASN A 66 19.88 8.37 26.79
CA ASN A 66 18.81 8.31 27.77
C ASN A 66 17.53 8.69 27.05
N MET A 67 16.52 7.82 27.11
CA MET A 67 15.22 8.05 26.51
C MET A 67 14.15 7.97 27.60
N ALA A 68 13.30 8.99 27.67
CA ALA A 68 12.13 9.00 28.53
C ALA A 68 10.89 8.93 27.63
N ASN A 69 10.20 7.80 27.64
CA ASN A 69 9.02 7.55 26.81
C ASN A 69 7.79 7.37 27.70
N SER A 70 6.66 7.93 27.28
CA SER A 70 5.34 7.61 27.82
C SER A 70 4.60 6.72 26.82
N ILE A 71 4.14 5.56 27.26
CA ILE A 71 3.40 4.61 26.42
C ILE A 71 1.93 4.66 26.83
N ARG A 72 1.06 4.73 25.82
CA ARG A 72 -0.38 4.46 25.98
C ARG A 72 -0.81 3.46 24.91
N THR A 73 -1.86 2.71 25.21
CA THR A 73 -2.48 1.79 24.26
C THR A 73 -3.82 2.36 23.82
N THR A 74 -4.11 2.22 22.52
CA THR A 74 -5.40 2.53 21.93
C THR A 74 -5.81 1.39 21.02
N ASP A 75 -7.11 1.22 20.83
CA ASP A 75 -7.66 0.24 19.91
C ASP A 75 -8.09 0.93 18.62
N SER A 76 -7.89 0.24 17.50
CA SER A 76 -8.49 0.56 16.20
C SER A 76 -8.88 -0.75 15.52
N HIS A 77 -9.72 -0.70 14.49
CA HIS A 77 -10.34 -1.88 13.91
C HIS A 77 -10.15 -1.96 12.39
N ASN A 78 -9.64 -3.10 11.93
CA ASN A 78 -9.88 -3.53 10.56
C ASN A 78 -11.32 -4.02 10.45
N VAL A 79 -11.97 -3.76 9.32
CA VAL A 79 -13.30 -4.28 8.99
C VAL A 79 -13.17 -5.22 7.81
N VAL A 80 -13.65 -6.45 7.97
CA VAL A 80 -13.64 -7.47 6.92
C VAL A 80 -15.06 -7.98 6.73
N GLY A 81 -15.60 -7.80 5.54
CA GLY A 81 -16.83 -8.45 5.10
C GLY A 81 -16.55 -9.28 3.85
N TYR A 82 -17.27 -10.37 3.62
CA TYR A 82 -17.11 -11.15 2.41
C TYR A 82 -18.43 -11.72 1.92
N VAL A 83 -18.49 -11.96 0.61
CA VAL A 83 -19.53 -12.79 -0.01
C VAL A 83 -18.96 -14.18 -0.15
N GLU A 84 -19.63 -15.17 0.44
CA GLU A 84 -19.19 -16.57 0.41
C GLU A 84 -19.30 -17.15 -1.01
N GLY A 85 -18.26 -17.84 -1.44
CA GLY A 85 -18.21 -18.54 -2.72
C GLY A 85 -19.17 -19.74 -2.78
N SER A 86 -19.80 -19.92 -3.93
CA SER A 86 -20.78 -21.00 -4.16
C SER A 86 -20.16 -22.36 -4.49
N GLU A 87 -18.91 -22.39 -4.98
CA GLU A 87 -18.21 -23.62 -5.41
C GLU A 87 -16.92 -23.87 -4.60
N ALA A 88 -16.17 -22.81 -4.28
CA ALA A 88 -14.92 -22.85 -3.50
C ALA A 88 -14.95 -21.76 -2.42
N PRO A 89 -15.77 -21.91 -1.36
CA PRO A 89 -15.93 -20.90 -0.30
C PRO A 89 -14.63 -20.61 0.47
N GLU A 90 -13.68 -21.54 0.47
CA GLU A 90 -12.36 -21.41 1.08
C GLU A 90 -11.35 -20.60 0.27
N GLU A 91 -11.60 -20.40 -1.04
CA GLU A 91 -10.74 -19.60 -1.91
C GLU A 91 -11.18 -18.14 -1.90
N PHE A 92 -10.24 -17.23 -1.72
CA PHE A 92 -10.54 -15.80 -1.56
C PHE A 92 -9.91 -14.93 -2.65
N VAL A 93 -10.68 -13.96 -3.13
CA VAL A 93 -10.17 -12.78 -3.85
C VAL A 93 -10.33 -11.57 -2.93
N LEU A 94 -9.28 -10.77 -2.76
CA LEU A 94 -9.28 -9.65 -1.84
C LEU A 94 -9.47 -8.32 -2.58
N ILE A 95 -10.27 -7.43 -2.00
CA ILE A 95 -10.32 -6.01 -2.35
C ILE A 95 -10.12 -5.24 -1.06
N MET A 96 -9.18 -4.32 -1.04
CA MET A 96 -8.83 -3.62 0.19
C MET A 96 -8.49 -2.15 -0.03
N GLY A 97 -8.62 -1.37 1.03
CA GLY A 97 -8.17 0.01 1.14
C GLY A 97 -8.13 0.43 2.61
N HIS A 98 -7.42 1.50 2.94
CA HIS A 98 -7.42 2.02 4.31
C HIS A 98 -8.56 3.02 4.53
N TRP A 99 -9.07 3.08 5.76
CA TRP A 99 -10.16 4.00 6.14
C TRP A 99 -9.72 5.07 7.15
N ASP A 100 -8.52 4.92 7.74
CA ASP A 100 -7.97 5.92 8.66
C ASP A 100 -7.20 7.02 7.94
N HIS A 101 -7.28 8.23 8.49
CA HIS A 101 -6.40 9.34 8.17
C HIS A 101 -5.76 9.86 9.47
N MET A 102 -4.92 10.90 9.40
CA MET A 102 -4.23 11.52 10.53
C MET A 102 -5.10 12.15 11.65
N GLY A 103 -6.42 12.27 11.49
CA GLY A 103 -7.32 12.75 12.55
C GLY A 103 -7.34 14.28 12.72
N VAL A 104 -7.12 14.79 13.94
CA VAL A 104 -7.26 16.23 14.28
C VAL A 104 -5.95 16.78 14.84
N ASP A 105 -5.48 17.91 14.30
CA ASP A 105 -4.35 18.68 14.85
C ASP A 105 -4.80 20.06 15.34
N THR A 106 -5.01 20.15 16.66
CA THR A 106 -5.43 21.39 17.34
C THR A 106 -4.39 22.51 17.32
N SER A 107 -3.17 22.25 16.86
CA SER A 107 -2.11 23.27 16.72
C SER A 107 -2.23 24.09 15.43
N LEU A 108 -3.02 23.64 14.45
CA LEU A 108 -3.26 24.36 13.21
C LEU A 108 -4.22 25.55 13.41
N GLU A 109 -4.03 26.60 12.62
CA GLU A 109 -5.00 27.70 12.53
C GLU A 109 -6.07 27.36 11.48
N GLY A 110 -7.34 27.64 11.78
CA GLY A 110 -8.45 27.41 10.85
C GLY A 110 -9.03 25.99 10.97
N ASP A 111 -9.14 25.28 9.85
CA ASP A 111 -9.53 23.88 9.85
C ASP A 111 -8.40 23.03 10.44
N GLN A 112 -8.78 22.11 11.33
CA GLN A 112 -7.88 21.28 12.12
C GLN A 112 -8.09 19.80 11.84
N ILE A 113 -9.03 19.45 10.98
CA ILE A 113 -9.37 18.06 10.67
C ILE A 113 -8.67 17.68 9.37
N TYR A 114 -7.98 16.55 9.38
CA TYR A 114 -7.49 15.92 8.17
C TYR A 114 -8.55 14.95 7.65
N ASN A 115 -9.41 15.42 6.74
CA ASN A 115 -10.56 14.64 6.29
C ASN A 115 -10.21 13.50 5.33
N GLY A 116 -9.13 13.63 4.54
CA GLY A 116 -8.66 12.54 3.68
C GLY A 116 -9.61 12.23 2.53
N ALA A 117 -10.16 13.25 1.87
CA ALA A 117 -11.15 13.03 0.83
C ALA A 117 -10.61 12.17 -0.33
N VAL A 118 -9.36 12.36 -0.75
CA VAL A 118 -8.70 11.52 -1.75
C VAL A 118 -7.96 10.37 -1.07
N ASP A 119 -7.06 10.69 -0.15
CA ASP A 119 -6.14 9.76 0.53
C ASP A 119 -6.73 9.28 1.85
N ASN A 120 -8.02 9.00 1.87
CA ASN A 120 -8.39 7.62 1.68
C ASN A 120 -9.85 7.40 1.27
N ALA A 121 -10.69 8.43 1.40
CA ALA A 121 -12.13 8.22 1.43
C ALA A 121 -12.63 7.72 0.08
N THR A 122 -11.98 8.13 -1.01
CA THR A 122 -12.24 7.61 -2.36
C THR A 122 -11.92 6.12 -2.48
N GLY A 123 -10.80 5.63 -1.95
CA GLY A 123 -10.46 4.20 -1.93
C GLY A 123 -11.42 3.38 -1.07
N THR A 124 -11.73 3.84 0.15
CA THR A 124 -12.72 3.19 1.01
C THR A 124 -14.11 3.17 0.34
N ALA A 125 -14.53 4.27 -0.28
CA ALA A 125 -15.78 4.34 -1.03
C ALA A 125 -15.78 3.36 -2.23
N ALA A 126 -14.64 3.20 -2.91
CA ALA A 126 -14.46 2.24 -3.98
C ALA A 126 -14.64 0.79 -3.48
N VAL A 127 -14.01 0.42 -2.36
CA VAL A 127 -14.19 -0.89 -1.72
C VAL A 127 -15.67 -1.15 -1.40
N MET A 128 -16.35 -0.17 -0.78
CA MET A 128 -17.76 -0.27 -0.44
C MET A 128 -18.66 -0.39 -1.68
N HIS A 129 -18.37 0.34 -2.75
CA HIS A 129 -19.12 0.29 -4.00
C HIS A 129 -19.04 -1.09 -4.65
N ILE A 130 -17.83 -1.66 -4.72
CA ILE A 130 -17.63 -3.01 -5.27
C ILE A 130 -18.31 -4.04 -4.35
N ALA A 131 -18.24 -3.88 -3.02
CA ALA A 131 -18.95 -4.73 -2.07
C ALA A 131 -20.47 -4.74 -2.30
N GLU A 132 -21.08 -3.58 -2.53
CA GLU A 132 -22.51 -3.48 -2.85
C GLU A 132 -22.84 -4.25 -4.14
N SER A 133 -21.99 -4.13 -5.17
CA SER A 133 -22.15 -4.85 -6.44
C SER A 133 -22.12 -6.37 -6.26
N PHE A 134 -21.22 -6.87 -5.42
CA PHE A 134 -21.07 -8.30 -5.12
C PHE A 134 -22.11 -8.84 -4.15
N SER A 135 -22.71 -8.02 -3.29
CA SER A 135 -23.79 -8.44 -2.37
C SER A 135 -25.02 -9.02 -3.08
N LYS A 136 -25.14 -8.75 -4.39
CA LYS A 136 -26.22 -9.22 -5.27
C LYS A 136 -25.77 -10.34 -6.21
N ARG A 137 -24.53 -10.85 -6.06
CA ARG A 137 -23.92 -11.90 -6.89
C ARG A 137 -23.73 -13.19 -6.09
N ALA A 138 -23.48 -14.28 -6.80
CA ALA A 138 -23.10 -15.58 -6.24
C ALA A 138 -21.79 -16.04 -6.90
N PRO A 139 -20.64 -15.43 -6.53
CA PRO A 139 -19.35 -15.81 -7.11
C PRO A 139 -19.00 -17.28 -6.80
N LYS A 140 -18.13 -17.89 -7.59
CA LYS A 140 -17.67 -19.27 -7.32
C LYS A 140 -16.71 -19.33 -6.15
N ARG A 141 -15.80 -18.37 -6.04
CA ARG A 141 -14.88 -18.14 -4.92
C ARG A 141 -15.42 -17.07 -3.99
N SER A 142 -14.98 -17.08 -2.73
CA SER A 142 -15.30 -16.00 -1.80
C SER A 142 -14.60 -14.70 -2.22
N VAL A 143 -15.29 -13.57 -2.04
CA VAL A 143 -14.73 -12.24 -2.30
C VAL A 143 -14.78 -11.42 -1.03
N ALA A 144 -13.61 -11.02 -0.53
CA ALA A 144 -13.47 -10.27 0.70
C ALA A 144 -13.22 -8.78 0.43
N PHE A 145 -13.93 -7.94 1.17
CA PHE A 145 -13.86 -6.48 1.16
C PHE A 145 -13.31 -6.03 2.50
N ILE A 146 -12.15 -5.38 2.45
CA ILE A 146 -11.32 -5.12 3.62
C ILE A 146 -11.09 -3.61 3.73
N ALA A 147 -11.51 -3.04 4.85
CA ALA A 147 -11.12 -1.69 5.24
C ALA A 147 -10.11 -1.79 6.38
N VAL A 148 -8.83 -1.49 6.12
CA VAL A 148 -7.77 -1.52 7.13
C VAL A 148 -7.59 -0.17 7.81
N THR A 149 -7.01 -0.18 9.00
CA THR A 149 -6.76 1.02 9.81
C THR A 149 -5.27 1.22 10.07
N ALA A 150 -4.89 2.39 10.60
CA ALA A 150 -3.53 2.77 10.94
C ALA A 150 -2.53 2.57 9.79
N GLU A 151 -2.96 2.79 8.54
CA GLU A 151 -2.09 2.83 7.35
C GLU A 151 -1.09 3.97 7.49
N GLU A 152 -1.61 5.14 7.86
CA GLU A 152 -0.90 6.42 7.97
C GLU A 152 0.22 6.41 9.03
N SER A 153 0.13 5.42 9.91
CA SER A 153 1.09 5.18 10.98
C SER A 153 2.06 4.03 10.67
N GLY A 154 2.15 3.61 9.41
CA GLY A 154 3.07 2.58 8.93
C GLY A 154 2.42 1.23 8.67
N LEU A 155 1.25 1.22 8.03
CA LEU A 155 0.57 0.01 7.53
C LEU A 155 0.18 -0.97 8.65
N LEU A 156 -0.15 -0.46 9.84
CA LEU A 156 -0.25 -1.29 11.04
C LEU A 156 -1.47 -2.22 11.00
N GLY A 157 -2.61 -1.75 10.50
CA GLY A 157 -3.81 -2.59 10.39
C GLY A 157 -3.65 -3.71 9.38
N SER A 158 -3.09 -3.42 8.19
CA SER A 158 -2.81 -4.47 7.21
C SER A 158 -1.70 -5.42 7.66
N ALA A 159 -0.68 -4.94 8.39
CA ALA A 159 0.34 -5.79 8.99
C ALA A 159 -0.28 -6.77 10.00
N TYR A 160 -1.16 -6.27 10.88
CA TYR A 160 -1.89 -7.12 11.82
C TYR A 160 -2.78 -8.14 11.11
N LEU A 161 -3.56 -7.69 10.11
CA LEU A 161 -4.46 -8.57 9.37
C LEU A 161 -3.71 -9.63 8.56
N ALA A 162 -2.57 -9.30 7.96
CA ALA A 162 -1.77 -10.27 7.22
C ALA A 162 -1.11 -11.30 8.15
N GLU A 163 -0.67 -10.90 9.36
CA GLU A 163 -0.13 -11.83 10.37
C GLU A 163 -1.21 -12.79 10.90
N TYR A 164 -2.37 -12.24 11.28
CA TYR A 164 -3.48 -12.99 11.89
C TYR A 164 -4.62 -13.19 10.89
N ALA A 165 -4.28 -13.55 9.65
CA ALA A 165 -5.24 -13.64 8.57
C ALA A 165 -6.35 -14.65 8.90
N PRO A 166 -7.63 -14.32 8.65
CA PRO A 166 -8.75 -15.24 8.85
C PRO A 166 -8.88 -16.26 7.71
N PHE A 167 -7.87 -16.36 6.84
CA PHE A 167 -7.82 -17.25 5.68
C PHE A 167 -6.41 -17.83 5.51
N GLU A 168 -6.34 -19.04 4.96
CA GLU A 168 -5.07 -19.68 4.59
C GLU A 168 -4.45 -18.95 3.40
N TYR A 169 -3.17 -18.58 3.50
CA TYR A 169 -2.50 -17.80 2.45
C TYR A 169 -2.55 -18.48 1.08
N GLY A 170 -2.38 -19.81 1.04
CA GLY A 170 -2.45 -20.62 -0.18
C GLY A 170 -3.76 -20.42 -0.97
N ASN A 171 -4.86 -20.30 -0.24
CA ASN A 171 -6.23 -20.18 -0.78
C ASN A 171 -6.59 -18.77 -1.24
N VAL A 172 -5.78 -17.75 -0.94
CA VAL A 172 -6.00 -16.41 -1.48
C VAL A 172 -5.47 -16.34 -2.90
N ILE A 173 -6.36 -16.26 -3.89
CA ILE A 173 -6.03 -16.27 -5.32
C ILE A 173 -5.20 -15.04 -5.69
N GLY A 174 -5.57 -13.91 -5.11
CA GLY A 174 -4.91 -12.63 -5.25
C GLY A 174 -5.85 -11.50 -4.84
N GLY A 175 -5.52 -10.26 -5.18
CA GLY A 175 -6.41 -9.15 -4.88
C GLY A 175 -6.00 -7.80 -5.44
N LEU A 176 -6.73 -6.80 -4.99
CA LEU A 176 -6.64 -5.41 -5.42
C LEU A 176 -6.59 -4.50 -4.19
N ASN A 177 -5.63 -3.59 -4.17
CA ASN A 177 -5.50 -2.52 -3.19
C ASN A 177 -5.87 -1.19 -3.85
N LEU A 178 -6.83 -0.50 -3.23
CA LEU A 178 -7.40 0.76 -3.66
C LEU A 178 -7.19 1.78 -2.54
N ASP A 179 -6.36 2.77 -2.82
CA ASP A 179 -5.88 3.76 -1.87
C ASP A 179 -6.44 5.14 -2.28
N ALA A 180 -5.59 6.08 -2.69
CA ALA A 180 -6.00 7.36 -3.25
C ALA A 180 -6.56 7.27 -4.69
N PHE A 181 -7.81 7.70 -4.88
CA PHE A 181 -8.48 7.82 -6.19
C PHE A 181 -8.86 9.29 -6.49
N PRO A 182 -7.94 10.11 -7.03
CA PRO A 182 -8.26 11.48 -7.39
C PRO A 182 -9.34 11.58 -8.49
N ALA A 183 -10.35 12.43 -8.27
CA ALA A 183 -11.44 12.70 -9.23
C ALA A 183 -11.03 13.74 -10.30
N ILE A 184 -10.12 13.33 -11.19
CA ILE A 184 -9.50 14.18 -12.21
C ILE A 184 -9.98 13.89 -13.64
N GLY A 185 -11.08 13.16 -13.78
CA GLY A 185 -11.67 12.75 -15.04
C GLY A 185 -10.98 11.53 -15.67
N LYS A 186 -11.44 11.15 -16.87
CA LYS A 186 -10.98 9.92 -17.55
C LYS A 186 -9.51 9.98 -17.93
N ALA A 187 -8.80 8.89 -17.64
CA ALA A 187 -7.44 8.61 -18.12
C ALA A 187 -7.44 7.44 -19.10
N LYS A 188 -6.48 7.43 -20.02
CA LYS A 188 -6.23 6.33 -20.96
C LYS A 188 -5.44 5.19 -20.33
N ASP A 189 -4.78 5.45 -19.21
CA ASP A 189 -4.00 4.47 -18.47
C ASP A 189 -4.63 4.10 -17.12
N ILE A 190 -4.18 2.99 -16.56
CA ILE A 190 -4.25 2.65 -15.14
C ILE A 190 -2.82 2.47 -14.66
N THR A 191 -2.44 3.18 -13.61
CA THR A 191 -1.09 3.06 -13.05
C THR A 191 -1.03 1.83 -12.15
N ILE A 192 -0.08 0.94 -12.39
CA ILE A 192 0.20 -0.20 -11.51
C ILE A 192 1.50 0.07 -10.78
N VAL A 193 1.41 0.23 -9.46
CA VAL A 193 2.57 0.38 -8.61
C VAL A 193 3.26 -0.98 -8.50
N GLY A 194 4.56 -1.04 -8.84
CA GLY A 194 5.29 -2.32 -8.95
C GLY A 194 4.99 -3.11 -10.23
N TYR A 195 4.59 -2.44 -11.31
CA TYR A 195 4.31 -3.03 -12.62
C TYR A 195 5.33 -4.08 -13.09
N GLY A 196 4.83 -5.17 -13.65
CA GLY A 196 5.60 -6.31 -14.13
C GLY A 196 6.03 -7.26 -13.01
N ALA A 197 5.28 -7.31 -11.91
CA ALA A 197 5.55 -8.18 -10.75
C ALA A 197 4.70 -9.45 -10.75
N SER A 198 3.45 -9.39 -11.22
CA SER A 198 2.51 -10.53 -11.12
C SER A 198 1.69 -10.81 -12.38
N GLU A 199 1.22 -12.04 -12.50
CA GLU A 199 0.32 -12.51 -13.55
C GLU A 199 -1.08 -11.90 -13.45
N LEU A 200 -1.45 -11.29 -12.29
CA LEU A 200 -2.72 -10.57 -12.14
C LEU A 200 -2.84 -9.40 -13.14
N GLU A 201 -1.71 -8.82 -13.55
CA GLU A 201 -1.68 -7.73 -14.51
C GLU A 201 -2.26 -8.15 -15.86
N ALA A 202 -2.03 -9.40 -16.29
CA ALA A 202 -2.60 -9.91 -17.55
C ALA A 202 -4.12 -10.12 -17.45
N VAL A 203 -4.64 -10.43 -16.25
CA VAL A 203 -6.09 -10.51 -16.02
C VAL A 203 -6.68 -9.11 -16.05
N LEU A 204 -6.10 -8.16 -15.33
CA LEU A 204 -6.56 -6.78 -15.30
C LEU A 204 -6.49 -6.11 -16.70
N ASP A 205 -5.43 -6.36 -17.46
CA ASP A 205 -5.21 -5.79 -18.80
C ASP A 205 -6.32 -6.18 -19.79
N ARG A 206 -6.89 -7.39 -19.67
CA ARG A 206 -8.06 -7.80 -20.47
C ARG A 206 -9.24 -6.86 -20.28
N HIS A 207 -9.54 -6.52 -19.02
CA HIS A 207 -10.66 -5.65 -18.65
C HIS A 207 -10.36 -4.18 -18.95
N ALA A 208 -9.13 -3.72 -18.70
CA ALA A 208 -8.70 -2.38 -19.04
C ALA A 208 -8.74 -2.13 -20.56
N SER A 209 -8.18 -3.05 -21.35
CA SER A 209 -8.16 -2.96 -22.82
C SER A 209 -9.55 -3.00 -23.44
N ALA A 210 -10.50 -3.73 -22.84
CA ALA A 210 -11.89 -3.75 -23.29
C ALA A 210 -12.56 -2.36 -23.19
N GLU A 211 -12.14 -1.55 -22.21
CA GLU A 211 -12.58 -0.16 -22.01
C GLU A 211 -11.66 0.86 -22.71
N GLY A 212 -10.76 0.40 -23.58
CA GLY A 212 -9.84 1.26 -24.34
C GLY A 212 -8.70 1.85 -23.51
N LYS A 213 -8.40 1.26 -22.34
CA LYS A 213 -7.31 1.67 -21.46
C LYS A 213 -6.10 0.74 -21.57
N TYR A 214 -4.94 1.20 -21.13
CA TYR A 214 -3.72 0.40 -21.03
C TYR A 214 -3.14 0.44 -19.62
N LEU A 215 -2.45 -0.62 -19.19
CA LEU A 215 -1.71 -0.61 -17.93
C LEU A 215 -0.37 0.11 -18.10
N ALA A 216 0.01 0.92 -17.12
CA ALA A 216 1.24 1.68 -17.14
C ALA A 216 2.02 1.53 -15.82
N PRO A 217 3.36 1.54 -15.85
CA PRO A 217 4.15 1.61 -14.63
C PRO A 217 4.01 2.98 -13.97
N ASP A 218 4.16 2.99 -12.64
CA ASP A 218 4.36 4.22 -11.88
C ASP A 218 5.56 5.01 -12.43
N LYS A 219 5.46 6.35 -12.40
CA LYS A 219 6.43 7.23 -13.07
C LYS A 219 7.65 7.58 -12.22
N VAL A 220 7.64 7.16 -10.96
CA VAL A 220 8.63 7.55 -9.95
C VAL A 220 8.99 6.35 -9.05
N PRO A 221 9.41 5.20 -9.63
CA PRO A 221 9.61 3.96 -8.89
C PRO A 221 10.74 4.08 -7.85
N GLU A 222 11.64 5.05 -8.02
CA GLU A 222 12.68 5.39 -7.05
C GLU A 222 12.14 5.88 -5.70
N ARG A 223 10.86 6.27 -5.63
CA ARG A 223 10.19 6.64 -4.38
C ARG A 223 9.69 5.44 -3.57
N GLY A 224 9.75 4.23 -4.15
CA GLY A 224 9.49 2.98 -3.45
C GLY A 224 8.03 2.78 -3.04
N TYR A 225 7.06 3.37 -3.75
CA TYR A 225 5.64 3.33 -3.38
C TYR A 225 5.07 1.91 -3.21
N PHE A 226 5.60 0.93 -3.95
CA PHE A 226 5.23 -0.48 -3.79
C PHE A 226 5.40 -0.99 -2.34
N TYR A 227 6.35 -0.44 -1.58
CA TYR A 227 6.60 -0.86 -0.20
C TYR A 227 5.91 0.03 0.84
N ARG A 228 5.02 0.92 0.41
CA ARG A 228 4.46 2.02 1.21
C ARG A 228 2.93 2.07 1.25
N SER A 229 2.24 1.00 0.85
CA SER A 229 0.79 0.87 0.99
C SER A 229 0.44 -0.57 1.38
N ASP A 230 -0.79 -0.80 1.84
CA ASP A 230 -1.18 -1.98 2.62
C ASP A 230 -0.97 -3.34 1.95
N HIS A 231 -1.09 -3.40 0.62
CA HIS A 231 -0.89 -4.62 -0.16
C HIS A 231 0.47 -5.31 0.11
N ILE A 232 1.50 -4.55 0.50
CA ILE A 232 2.83 -5.10 0.75
C ILE A 232 2.83 -6.14 1.89
N ASN A 233 1.97 -5.97 2.89
CA ASN A 233 1.89 -6.91 4.01
C ASN A 233 1.34 -8.27 3.59
N PHE A 234 0.45 -8.30 2.58
CA PHE A 234 -0.05 -9.52 1.95
C PHE A 234 0.97 -10.10 0.96
N ALA A 235 1.66 -9.26 0.18
CA ALA A 235 2.73 -9.69 -0.71
C ALA A 235 3.86 -10.39 0.05
N LYS A 236 4.23 -9.90 1.24
CA LYS A 236 5.20 -10.56 2.15
C LYS A 236 4.75 -11.95 2.62
N ARG A 237 3.45 -12.26 2.58
CA ARG A 237 2.88 -13.61 2.82
C ARG A 237 2.72 -14.43 1.54
N GLY A 238 3.26 -13.94 0.42
CA GLY A 238 3.22 -14.57 -0.89
C GLY A 238 1.94 -14.26 -1.68
N ILE A 239 0.97 -13.54 -1.14
CA ILE A 239 -0.31 -13.31 -1.85
C ILE A 239 -0.12 -12.27 -2.97
N PRO A 240 -0.38 -12.60 -4.24
CA PRO A 240 -0.33 -11.62 -5.34
C PRO A 240 -1.36 -10.51 -5.16
N MET A 241 -0.94 -9.26 -5.23
CA MET A 241 -1.82 -8.09 -5.11
C MET A 241 -1.49 -7.08 -6.22
N ILE A 242 -2.53 -6.51 -6.83
CA ILE A 242 -2.42 -5.31 -7.65
C ILE A 242 -2.59 -4.10 -6.73
N TYR A 243 -1.67 -3.15 -6.78
CA TYR A 243 -1.89 -1.79 -6.28
C TYR A 243 -2.10 -0.87 -7.48
N ALA A 244 -3.34 -0.40 -7.64
CA ALA A 244 -3.75 0.39 -8.78
C ALA A 244 -4.07 1.83 -8.35
N ASP A 245 -3.46 2.77 -9.05
CA ASP A 245 -3.80 4.19 -8.98
C ASP A 245 -4.47 4.62 -10.30
N PRO A 246 -5.28 5.69 -10.27
CA PRO A 246 -5.74 6.32 -11.50
C PRO A 246 -4.59 6.67 -12.45
N GLY A 247 -4.88 6.58 -13.75
CA GLY A 247 -3.94 6.95 -14.79
C GLY A 247 -3.62 8.44 -14.81
N VAL A 248 -2.44 8.79 -15.34
CA VAL A 248 -1.99 10.18 -15.50
C VAL A 248 -2.11 10.69 -16.94
N ASP A 249 -2.28 9.81 -17.93
CA ASP A 249 -2.53 10.17 -19.32
C ASP A 249 -4.01 10.49 -19.55
N LEU A 250 -4.42 11.68 -19.12
CA LEU A 250 -5.80 12.13 -19.20
C LEU A 250 -6.31 12.17 -20.65
N VAL A 251 -7.55 11.72 -20.87
CA VAL A 251 -8.25 11.87 -22.15
C VAL A 251 -8.31 13.35 -22.54
N ASN A 252 -8.65 14.21 -21.57
CA ASN A 252 -8.75 15.65 -21.74
C ASN A 252 -7.57 16.37 -21.05
N GLY A 253 -6.48 16.53 -21.79
CA GLY A 253 -5.29 17.28 -21.35
C GLY A 253 -3.99 16.47 -21.35
N GLY A 254 -4.07 15.16 -21.60
CA GLY A 254 -2.90 14.28 -21.71
C GLY A 254 -2.08 14.18 -20.42
N MET A 255 -0.94 13.54 -20.56
CA MET A 255 -0.01 13.26 -19.45
C MET A 255 0.50 14.50 -18.72
N GLU A 256 0.72 15.61 -19.43
CA GLU A 256 1.20 16.86 -18.83
C GLU A 256 0.20 17.38 -17.77
N LYS A 257 -1.09 17.42 -18.11
CA LYS A 257 -2.13 17.87 -17.18
C LYS A 257 -2.28 16.91 -16.01
N GLY A 258 -2.31 15.59 -16.25
CA GLY A 258 -2.46 14.61 -15.17
C GLY A 258 -1.30 14.66 -14.17
N LEU A 259 -0.06 14.75 -14.65
CA LEU A 259 1.11 14.91 -13.79
C LEU A 259 1.09 16.25 -13.03
N ALA A 260 0.64 17.34 -13.66
CA ALA A 260 0.51 18.63 -12.99
C ALA A 260 -0.52 18.58 -11.86
N LEU A 261 -1.66 17.91 -12.07
CA LEU A 261 -2.69 17.71 -11.05
C LEU A 261 -2.19 16.85 -9.89
N GLY A 262 -1.55 15.71 -10.17
CA GLY A 262 -0.98 14.85 -9.12
C GLY A 262 0.12 15.54 -8.30
N ASN A 263 0.99 16.31 -8.96
CA ASN A 263 1.99 17.12 -8.26
C ASN A 263 1.36 18.24 -7.42
N ASN A 264 0.31 18.89 -7.93
CA ASN A 264 -0.42 19.90 -7.18
C ASN A 264 -1.08 19.31 -5.93
N TYR A 265 -1.76 18.16 -6.07
CA TYR A 265 -2.34 17.42 -4.95
C TYR A 265 -1.28 17.09 -3.90
N THR A 266 -0.17 16.45 -4.31
CA THR A 266 0.93 16.10 -3.39
C THR A 266 1.49 17.34 -2.68
N ALA A 267 1.63 18.45 -3.40
CA ALA A 267 2.24 19.66 -2.88
C ALA A 267 1.30 20.46 -1.97
N ASN A 268 -0.01 20.41 -2.18
CA ASN A 268 -0.97 21.34 -1.60
C ASN A 268 -2.05 20.69 -0.74
N ASP A 269 -2.39 19.42 -0.97
CA ASP A 269 -3.57 18.76 -0.40
C ASP A 269 -3.25 17.45 0.33
N TYR A 270 -2.32 16.63 -0.20
CA TYR A 270 -1.89 15.38 0.44
C TYR A 270 -1.46 15.61 1.89
N HIS A 271 -2.03 14.83 2.81
CA HIS A 271 -1.80 14.92 4.25
C HIS A 271 -2.08 16.32 4.83
N LYS A 272 -3.13 16.99 4.36
CA LYS A 272 -3.50 18.34 4.83
C LYS A 272 -5.01 18.50 5.02
N PRO A 273 -5.45 19.47 5.84
CA PRO A 273 -6.87 19.80 5.97
C PRO A 273 -7.56 20.28 4.68
N SER A 274 -6.83 20.48 3.58
CA SER A 274 -7.41 20.86 2.28
C SER A 274 -7.74 19.68 1.38
N ASP A 275 -7.44 18.44 1.81
CA ASP A 275 -7.93 17.23 1.15
C ASP A 275 -9.42 17.00 1.46
N GLU A 276 -10.22 17.83 0.80
CA GLU A 276 -11.68 17.91 0.91
C GLU A 276 -12.35 17.52 -0.40
N VAL A 277 -13.59 17.01 -0.31
CA VAL A 277 -14.46 16.86 -1.48
C VAL A 277 -14.73 18.25 -2.07
N ARG A 278 -14.57 18.38 -3.39
CA ARG A 278 -14.78 19.64 -4.10
C ARG A 278 -15.91 19.51 -5.12
N ASP A 279 -16.64 20.60 -5.30
CA ASP A 279 -17.74 20.68 -6.27
C ASP A 279 -17.29 20.52 -7.73
N ASP A 280 -16.00 20.72 -8.01
CA ASP A 280 -15.40 20.63 -9.34
C ASP A 280 -14.76 19.27 -9.65
N TRP A 281 -14.94 18.26 -8.79
CA TRP A 281 -14.45 16.91 -9.02
C TRP A 281 -15.11 16.25 -10.25
N ASP A 282 -14.28 15.68 -11.11
CA ASP A 282 -14.71 14.92 -12.29
C ASP A 282 -14.58 13.42 -11.98
N TRP A 283 -15.73 12.84 -11.64
CA TRP A 283 -15.87 11.44 -11.21
C TRP A 283 -15.83 10.43 -12.36
N GLU A 284 -15.91 10.87 -13.62
CA GLU A 284 -16.08 9.96 -14.75
C GLU A 284 -14.93 8.94 -14.89
N GLY A 285 -13.72 9.32 -14.47
CA GLY A 285 -12.56 8.42 -14.45
C GLY A 285 -12.68 7.34 -13.37
N ILE A 286 -13.08 7.72 -12.16
CA ILE A 286 -13.29 6.79 -11.04
C ILE A 286 -14.40 5.79 -11.39
N GLU A 287 -15.51 6.26 -11.96
CA GLU A 287 -16.61 5.37 -12.38
C GLU A 287 -16.15 4.34 -13.43
N GLN A 288 -15.35 4.75 -14.41
CA GLN A 288 -14.79 3.86 -15.42
C GLN A 288 -13.86 2.81 -14.79
N ASP A 289 -12.94 3.24 -13.93
CA ASP A 289 -11.95 2.37 -13.29
C ASP A 289 -12.63 1.38 -12.33
N LEU A 290 -13.66 1.81 -11.59
CA LEU A 290 -14.48 0.93 -10.74
C LEU A 290 -15.19 -0.16 -11.54
N GLY A 291 -15.69 0.15 -12.74
CA GLY A 291 -16.26 -0.85 -13.63
C GLY A 291 -15.23 -1.91 -14.04
N ILE A 292 -14.02 -1.46 -14.42
CA ILE A 292 -12.90 -2.34 -14.80
C ILE A 292 -12.49 -3.23 -13.62
N PHE A 293 -12.29 -2.65 -12.44
CA PHE A 293 -11.89 -3.38 -11.24
C PHE A 293 -12.96 -4.36 -10.78
N THR A 294 -14.24 -3.99 -10.85
CA THR A 294 -15.35 -4.90 -10.56
C THR A 294 -15.31 -6.12 -11.49
N ASN A 295 -15.10 -5.91 -12.79
CA ASN A 295 -15.03 -7.01 -13.77
C ASN A 295 -13.77 -7.87 -13.61
N PHE A 296 -12.63 -7.24 -13.28
CA PHE A 296 -11.39 -7.94 -12.95
C PHE A 296 -11.57 -8.87 -11.74
N ILE A 297 -12.17 -8.38 -10.65
CA ILE A 297 -12.44 -9.21 -9.48
C ILE A 297 -13.47 -10.29 -9.79
N ASP A 298 -14.50 -9.99 -10.57
CA ASP A 298 -15.51 -10.98 -10.96
C ASP A 298 -14.92 -12.11 -11.81
N ASP A 299 -13.99 -11.79 -12.73
CA ASP A 299 -13.23 -12.77 -13.50
C ASP A 299 -12.35 -13.64 -12.58
N LEU A 300 -11.60 -13.03 -11.66
CA LEU A 300 -10.84 -13.80 -10.67
C LEU A 300 -11.72 -14.66 -9.77
N ALA A 301 -12.91 -14.20 -9.39
CA ALA A 301 -13.80 -14.93 -8.51
C ALA A 301 -14.53 -16.09 -9.20
N ASN A 302 -14.64 -16.06 -10.54
CA ASN A 302 -15.42 -17.03 -11.32
C ASN A 302 -14.62 -17.85 -12.34
N SER A 303 -13.39 -17.47 -12.65
CA SER A 303 -12.50 -18.23 -13.53
C SER A 303 -11.90 -19.44 -12.82
N GLY A 304 -11.20 -20.31 -13.57
CA GLY A 304 -10.33 -21.35 -13.01
C GLY A 304 -8.86 -20.92 -12.92
N GLU A 305 -8.58 -19.62 -13.02
CA GLU A 305 -7.21 -19.11 -13.06
C GLU A 305 -6.63 -18.98 -11.64
N TYR A 306 -5.33 -19.22 -11.49
CA TYR A 306 -4.57 -19.07 -10.24
C TYR A 306 -3.32 -18.22 -10.48
N PRO A 307 -3.47 -16.93 -10.82
CA PRO A 307 -2.33 -16.06 -11.11
C PRO A 307 -1.30 -16.10 -9.97
N ASN A 308 -0.03 -16.00 -10.34
CA ASN A 308 1.09 -16.03 -9.41
C ASN A 308 1.99 -14.81 -9.61
N TRP A 309 2.97 -14.65 -8.74
CA TRP A 309 4.10 -13.75 -8.98
C TRP A 309 4.94 -14.25 -10.16
N TYR A 310 5.54 -13.35 -10.94
CA TYR A 310 6.54 -13.77 -11.91
C TYR A 310 7.81 -14.29 -11.21
N MET A 311 8.59 -15.13 -11.90
CA MET A 311 9.79 -15.78 -11.34
C MET A 311 10.84 -14.81 -10.75
N LYS A 312 10.89 -13.58 -11.26
CA LYS A 312 11.82 -12.55 -10.79
C LYS A 312 11.35 -11.81 -9.52
N SER A 313 10.09 -12.00 -9.12
CA SER A 313 9.53 -11.37 -7.93
C SER A 313 10.10 -12.02 -6.68
N GLU A 314 10.47 -11.19 -5.70
CA GLU A 314 10.96 -11.65 -4.40
C GLU A 314 9.92 -12.43 -3.59
N PHE A 315 8.62 -12.25 -3.89
CA PHE A 315 7.52 -12.94 -3.21
C PHE A 315 7.20 -14.32 -3.82
N ARG A 316 7.82 -14.68 -4.96
CA ARG A 316 7.51 -15.92 -5.68
C ARG A 316 7.77 -17.17 -4.83
N ALA A 317 8.92 -17.23 -4.17
CA ALA A 317 9.28 -18.41 -3.38
C ALA A 317 8.30 -18.68 -2.23
N ILE A 318 7.89 -17.61 -1.52
CA ILE A 318 6.94 -17.69 -0.41
C ILE A 318 5.54 -18.09 -0.91
N ARG A 319 5.13 -17.62 -2.10
CA ARG A 319 3.85 -18.04 -2.70
C ARG A 319 3.84 -19.51 -3.09
N ASP A 320 4.92 -19.98 -3.71
CA ASP A 320 5.03 -21.38 -4.09
C ASP A 320 5.03 -22.28 -2.86
N GLU A 321 5.64 -21.86 -1.74
CA GLU A 321 5.55 -22.56 -0.46
C GLU A 321 4.11 -22.57 0.10
N SER A 322 3.43 -21.43 0.11
CA SER A 322 2.07 -21.34 0.67
C SER A 322 1.01 -22.10 -0.11
N ARG A 323 1.23 -22.39 -1.40
CA ARG A 323 0.33 -23.24 -2.22
C ARG A 323 0.58 -24.74 -2.08
N ASN A 324 1.70 -25.15 -1.50
CA ASN A 324 2.08 -26.56 -1.36
C ASN A 324 1.78 -27.15 0.02
N ASN A 325 1.37 -26.32 0.98
CA ASN A 325 0.94 -26.71 2.33
C ASN A 325 -0.58 -26.73 2.42
#